data_AF-A0A3S3UNF1-F1
#
_entry.id   AF-A0A3S3UNF1-F1
#
_cell.length_a   1.000
_cell.length_b   1.000
_cell.length_c   1.000
_cell.angle_alpha   90.00
_cell.angle_beta   90.00
_cell.angle_gamma   90.00
#
_symmetry.space_group_name_H-M   'P 1'
#
loop_
_entity.id
_entity.type
_entity.pdbx_description
1 polymer ?
#
loop_
_entity_poly.entity_id
_entity_poly.type
_entity_poly.pdbx_seq_one_letter_code
_entity_poly.pdbx_strand_id
1 'polypeptide(L)' 'MSGARFDWAGLLRAGLAPLAQGGAGLRPEEFWRLTPLELRLMLGRGAGPSALTRAGLAALMADYPDTKERGDAGPGEPE' A
#
# COMPACT_ATOMS: atom_id res chain seq x y z
N MET A 1 -12.29 13.85 7.05
CA MET A 1 -12.60 12.75 6.10
C MET A 1 -12.02 11.48 6.71
N SER A 2 -12.85 10.48 7.02
CA SER A 2 -12.36 9.24 7.65
C SER A 2 -11.40 8.54 6.68
N GLY A 3 -10.10 8.53 7.00
CA GLY A 3 -9.10 7.83 6.22
C GLY A 3 -9.46 6.35 6.19
N ALA A 4 -9.90 5.85 5.04
CA ALA A 4 -10.20 4.44 4.88
C ALA A 4 -8.92 3.65 5.20
N ARG A 5 -8.92 2.92 6.32
CA ARG A 5 -7.83 2.01 6.67
C ARG A 5 -7.68 1.02 5.51
N PHE A 6 -6.47 0.87 5.02
CA PHE A 6 -6.15 -0.12 4.01
C PHE A 6 -6.49 -1.52 4.54
N ASP A 7 -7.31 -2.29 3.80
CA ASP A 7 -7.71 -3.64 4.20
C ASP A 7 -6.56 -4.64 4.00
N TRP A 8 -5.62 -4.59 4.95
CA TRP A 8 -4.45 -5.45 4.99
C TRP A 8 -4.83 -6.94 5.04
N ALA A 9 -5.82 -7.27 5.86
CA ALA A 9 -6.25 -8.65 6.06
C ALA A 9 -6.91 -9.21 4.78
N GLY A 10 -7.71 -8.40 4.09
CA GLY A 10 -8.28 -8.75 2.79
C GLY A 10 -7.21 -8.97 1.72
N LEU A 11 -6.17 -8.13 1.69
CA LEU A 11 -5.05 -8.31 0.77
C LEU A 11 -4.32 -9.64 1.01
N LEU A 12 -3.99 -9.96 2.26
CA LEU A 12 -3.30 -11.20 2.59
C LEU A 12 -4.14 -12.43 2.25
N ARG A 13 -5.46 -12.40 2.51
CA ARG A 13 -6.36 -13.51 2.10
C ARG A 13 -6.41 -13.65 0.59
N ALA A 14 -6.52 -12.54 -0.15
CA ALA A 14 -6.57 -12.59 -1.60
C ALA A 14 -5.27 -13.13 -2.22
N GLY A 15 -4.10 -12.80 -1.65
CA GLY A 15 -2.81 -13.27 -2.17
C GLY A 15 -2.41 -14.67 -1.72
N LEU A 16 -2.48 -14.95 -0.41
CA LEU A 16 -1.87 -16.13 0.20
C LEU A 16 -2.86 -17.28 0.44
N ALA A 17 -4.17 -17.02 0.49
CA ALA A 17 -5.13 -18.10 0.72
C ALA A 17 -5.11 -19.09 -0.45
N PRO A 18 -5.34 -20.39 -0.20
CA PRO A 18 -5.38 -21.41 -1.24
C PRO A 18 -6.40 -21.06 -2.33
N LEU A 19 -6.13 -21.50 -3.57
CA LEU A 19 -7.07 -21.38 -4.69
C LEU A 19 -8.45 -21.98 -4.38
N ALA A 20 -8.49 -23.07 -3.60
CA ALA A 20 -9.72 -23.71 -3.13
C ALA A 20 -10.59 -22.79 -2.22
N GLN A 21 -9.99 -21.76 -1.62
CA GLN A 21 -10.67 -20.76 -0.79
C GLN A 21 -10.86 -19.43 -1.53
N GLY A 22 -10.58 -19.38 -2.85
CA GLY A 22 -10.72 -18.18 -3.67
C GLY A 22 -9.58 -17.16 -3.54
N GLY A 23 -8.44 -17.53 -2.94
CA GLY A 23 -7.21 -16.74 -2.98
C GLY A 23 -6.33 -17.09 -4.19
N ALA A 24 -5.22 -16.40 -4.38
CA ALA A 24 -4.28 -16.64 -5.48
C ALA A 24 -3.31 -17.83 -5.23
N GLY A 25 -3.30 -18.39 -4.02
CA GLY A 25 -2.46 -19.55 -3.66
C GLY A 25 -0.96 -19.28 -3.73
N LEU A 26 -0.53 -18.03 -3.60
CA LEU A 26 0.87 -17.64 -3.69
C LEU A 26 1.64 -18.04 -2.43
N ARG A 27 2.89 -18.46 -2.58
CA ARG A 27 3.80 -18.55 -1.44
C ARG A 27 4.12 -17.14 -0.92
N PRO A 28 4.44 -16.98 0.37
CA PRO A 28 4.79 -15.67 0.94
C PRO A 28 5.89 -14.95 0.17
N GLU A 29 6.96 -15.64 -0.24
CA GLU A 29 8.03 -15.00 -1.03
C GLU A 29 7.55 -14.52 -2.40
N GLU A 30 6.69 -15.29 -3.08
CA GLU A 30 6.15 -14.92 -4.39
C GLU A 30 5.28 -13.67 -4.27
N PHE A 31 4.40 -13.64 -3.27
CA PHE A 31 3.53 -12.51 -3.00
C PHE A 31 4.32 -11.21 -2.79
N TRP A 32 5.38 -11.25 -1.98
CA TRP A 32 6.20 -10.06 -1.70
C TRP A 32 7.14 -9.65 -2.83
N ARG A 33 7.42 -10.56 -3.76
CA ARG A 33 8.22 -10.26 -4.96
C ARG A 33 7.39 -9.59 -6.06
N LEU A 34 6.07 -9.72 -6.02
CA LEU A 34 5.18 -9.11 -7.01
C LEU A 34 5.07 -7.60 -6.80
N THR A 35 5.04 -6.90 -7.91
CA THR A 35 4.58 -5.51 -7.92
C THR A 35 3.07 -5.46 -7.63
N PRO A 36 2.55 -4.35 -7.07
CA PRO A 36 1.10 -4.17 -6.88
C PRO A 36 0.28 -4.23 -8.18
N LEU A 37 0.92 -4.00 -9.34
CA LEU A 37 0.29 -4.15 -10.64
C LEU A 37 0.12 -5.61 -11.00
N GLU A 38 1.18 -6.42 -10.89
CA GLU A 38 1.12 -7.85 -11.18
C GLU A 38 0.14 -8.56 -10.25
N LEU A 39 0.14 -8.23 -8.95
CA LEU A 39 -0.81 -8.80 -8.01
C LEU A 39 -2.27 -8.48 -8.40
N ARG A 40 -2.57 -7.25 -8.82
CA ARG A 40 -3.92 -6.88 -9.31
C ARG A 40 -4.32 -7.68 -10.55
N LEU A 41 -3.40 -7.86 -11.49
CA LEU A 41 -3.65 -8.63 -12.70
C LEU A 41 -3.96 -10.09 -12.36
N MET A 42 -3.19 -10.70 -11.45
CA MET A 42 -3.43 -12.07 -10.99
C MET A 42 -4.76 -12.23 -10.25
N LEU A 43 -5.23 -11.19 -9.56
CA LEU A 43 -6.54 -11.16 -8.91
C LEU A 43 -7.71 -10.87 -9.87
N GLY A 44 -7.47 -10.88 -11.19
CA GLY A 44 -8.51 -10.64 -12.20
C GLY A 44 -9.02 -9.19 -12.24
N ARG A 45 -8.36 -8.26 -11.55
CA ARG A 45 -8.69 -6.84 -11.54
C ARG A 45 -7.92 -6.14 -12.66
N GLY A 46 -8.29 -6.47 -13.90
CA GLY A 46 -7.76 -5.86 -15.12
C GLY A 46 -8.18 -4.40 -15.25
N ALA A 47 -7.21 -3.53 -15.57
CA ALA A 47 -7.28 -2.06 -15.62
C ALA A 47 -7.53 -1.40 -14.25
N GLY A 48 -6.45 -1.13 -13.50
CA GLY A 48 -6.51 -0.12 -12.44
C GLY A 48 -6.33 1.29 -13.00
N PRO A 49 -6.51 2.33 -12.14
CA PRO A 49 -6.49 3.72 -12.57
C PRO A 49 -5.25 4.04 -13.40
N SER A 50 -5.42 4.92 -14.38
CA SER A 50 -4.37 5.38 -15.30
C SER A 50 -3.07 5.68 -14.56
N ALA A 51 -1.94 5.55 -15.25
CA ALA A 51 -0.64 5.99 -14.73
C ALA A 51 -0.76 7.35 -14.01
N LEU A 52 -0.06 7.49 -12.88
CA LEU A 52 -0.10 8.68 -12.05
C LEU A 52 0.19 9.91 -12.92
N THR A 53 -0.80 10.78 -13.10
CA THR A 53 -0.61 11.99 -13.90
C THR A 53 0.11 13.04 -13.08
N ARG A 54 0.71 14.03 -13.77
CA ARG A 54 1.33 15.17 -13.09
C ARG A 54 0.35 15.92 -12.19
N ALA A 55 -0.91 16.04 -12.62
CA ALA A 55 -1.98 16.63 -11.83
C ALA A 55 -2.32 15.78 -10.59
N GLY A 56 -2.36 14.44 -10.72
CA GLY A 56 -2.57 13.54 -9.60
C GLY A 56 -1.45 13.60 -8.56
N LEU A 57 -0.19 13.71 -9.01
CA LEU A 57 0.93 13.94 -8.10
C LEU A 57 0.81 15.28 -7.37
N ALA A 58 0.45 16.36 -8.07
CA ALA A 58 0.26 17.67 -7.46
C ALA A 58 -0.85 17.67 -6.39
N ALA A 59 -1.94 16.94 -6.63
CA ALA A 59 -3.00 16.74 -5.63
C ALA A 59 -2.49 16.01 -4.38
N LEU A 60 -1.72 14.93 -4.55
CA LEU A 60 -1.14 14.19 -3.42
C LEU A 60 -0.20 15.06 -2.57
N MET A 61 0.63 15.89 -3.20
CA MET A 61 1.53 16.80 -2.48
C MET A 61 0.77 17.86 -1.66
N ALA A 62 -0.40 18.28 -2.13
CA ALA A 62 -1.26 19.20 -1.39
C ALA A 62 -1.96 18.51 -0.21
N ASP A 63 -2.41 17.27 -0.40
CA ASP A 63 -3.10 16.48 0.63
C ASP A 63 -2.15 15.99 1.73
N TYR A 64 -0.88 15.71 1.38
CA TYR A 64 0.15 15.18 2.28
C TYR A 64 1.42 16.05 2.23
N PRO A 65 1.38 17.27 2.79
CA PRO A 65 2.56 18.13 2.84
C PRO A 65 3.62 17.54 3.78
N ASP A 66 4.86 17.48 3.33
CA ASP A 66 6.02 17.06 4.15
C ASP A 66 6.36 18.12 5.21
N THR A 67 5.51 18.31 6.21
CA THR A 67 5.84 19.08 7.40
C THR A 67 6.78 18.27 8.26
N LYS A 68 8.01 18.79 8.46
CA LYS A 68 8.92 18.30 9.50
C LYS A 68 8.23 18.48 10.85
N GLU A 69 7.62 17.43 11.39
CA GLU A 69 7.34 17.40 12.82
C GLU A 69 8.69 17.43 13.54
N ARG A 70 9.01 18.57 14.15
CA ARG A 70 10.08 18.71 15.12
C ARG A 70 9.69 17.85 16.33
N GLY A 71 10.10 16.60 16.31
CA GLY A 71 9.70 15.61 17.30
C GLY A 71 10.73 14.50 17.50
N ASP A 72 12.01 14.78 17.30
CA ASP A 72 13.09 14.02 17.93
C ASP A 72 14.04 15.00 18.62
N ALA A 73 13.52 15.66 19.64
CA ALA A 73 14.37 16.15 20.70
C ALA A 73 14.61 14.94 21.61
N GLY A 74 15.68 14.19 21.33
CA GLY A 74 16.22 13.22 22.27
C GLY A 74 16.38 13.88 23.64
N PRO A 75 16.14 13.15 24.74
CA PRO A 75 16.14 13.73 26.08
C PRO A 75 17.51 14.36 26.34
N GLY A 76 17.49 15.66 26.66
CA GLY A 76 18.70 16.40 27.02
C GLY A 76 19.38 15.76 28.23
N GLU A 77 20.67 15.50 28.08
CA GLU A 77 21.55 15.20 29.21
C GLU A 77 21.71 16.48 30.05
N PRO A 78 21.38 16.48 31.35
CA PRO A 78 21.84 17.53 32.25
C PRO A 78 23.31 17.27 32.64
N GLU A 79 24.07 18.36 32.70
CA GLU A 79 25.46 18.43 33.22
C GLU A 79 25.60 17.90 34.66
#